data_AF-K8GEV7-F1
#
_entry.id   AF-K8GEV7-F1
#
_cell.length_a   1.000
_cell.length_b   1.000
_cell.length_c   1.000
_cell.angle_alpha   90.00
_cell.angle_beta   90.00
_cell.angle_gamma   90.00
#
_symmetry.space_group_name_H-M   'P 1'
#
loop_
_entity.id
_entity.type
_entity.pdbx_description
1 polymer ?
#
loop_
_entity_poly.entity_id
_entity_poly.type
_entity_poly.pdbx_seq_one_letter_code
_entity_poly.pdbx_strand_id
1 'polypeptide(L)'
;MVSQASTMSQPDSPSVPFPVLNGKSVKNCHIILPNDPKPTSAVWYGNRFYGFVRAYADLGAAHRAAERLMARGNAVILTQVRRGLVLWVFEPDAQLARTSRR
;
A
#
# COMPACT_ATOMS: atom_id res chain seq x y z
N MET A 1 -3.91 32.34 -41.85
CA MET A 1 -2.56 32.17 -41.26
C MET A 1 -2.59 32.74 -39.85
N VAL A 2 -2.13 31.93 -38.88
CA VAL A 2 -1.87 32.18 -37.44
C VAL A 2 -3.07 32.68 -36.62
N SER A 3 -3.40 32.12 -35.45
CA SER A 3 -2.54 32.04 -34.27
C SER A 3 -2.86 30.86 -33.35
N GLN A 4 -1.79 30.33 -32.76
CA GLN A 4 -1.76 29.34 -31.68
C GLN A 4 -2.22 29.96 -30.35
N ALA A 5 -2.84 29.14 -29.50
CA ALA A 5 -2.76 29.25 -28.04
C ALA A 5 -2.60 27.81 -27.52
N SER A 6 -1.38 27.38 -27.22
CA SER A 6 -0.70 27.53 -25.93
C SER A 6 -1.41 26.79 -24.79
N THR A 7 -0.97 25.55 -24.60
CA THR A 7 -0.66 24.87 -23.33
C THR A 7 -1.25 25.48 -22.05
N MET A 8 -2.17 24.75 -21.42
CA MET A 8 -2.34 24.79 -19.96
C MET A 8 -1.87 23.46 -19.38
N SER A 9 -0.60 23.43 -18.98
CA SER A 9 -0.04 22.46 -18.06
C SER A 9 -0.77 22.59 -16.72
N GLN A 10 -1.50 21.57 -16.30
CA GLN A 10 -1.90 21.46 -14.90
C GLN A 10 -0.68 21.06 -14.06
N PRO A 11 -0.51 21.64 -12.86
CA PRO A 11 0.66 21.42 -12.04
C PRO A 11 0.70 19.98 -11.53
N ASP A 12 1.88 19.39 -11.71
CA ASP A 12 2.37 18.14 -11.14
C ASP A 12 2.02 18.08 -9.65
N SER A 13 0.88 17.45 -9.32
CA SER A 13 0.72 16.91 -7.97
C SER A 13 1.79 15.83 -7.87
N PRO A 14 2.70 15.84 -6.86
CA PRO A 14 3.68 14.78 -6.72
C PRO A 14 2.88 13.50 -6.60
N SER A 15 2.85 12.76 -7.71
CA SER A 15 2.03 11.57 -7.84
C SER A 15 2.75 10.53 -7.03
N VAL A 16 2.48 10.51 -5.72
CA VAL A 16 3.01 9.50 -4.83
C VAL A 16 2.74 8.16 -5.51
N PRO A 17 3.77 7.37 -5.86
CA PRO A 17 3.60 6.24 -6.77
C PRO A 17 2.80 5.10 -6.12
N PHE A 18 2.42 5.27 -4.86
CA PHE A 18 1.60 4.39 -4.06
C PHE A 18 0.45 5.16 -3.40
N PRO A 19 -0.73 4.54 -3.25
CA PRO A 19 -1.86 5.18 -2.61
C PRO A 19 -1.69 5.23 -1.08
N VAL A 20 -2.08 6.36 -0.48
CA VAL A 20 -2.25 6.52 0.97
C VAL A 20 -3.74 6.47 1.27
N LEU A 21 -4.18 5.43 1.97
CA LEU A 21 -5.58 5.11 2.19
C LEU A 21 -6.01 5.40 3.64
N ASN A 22 -7.29 5.66 3.84
CA ASN A 22 -7.88 5.61 5.17
C ASN A 22 -8.04 4.14 5.62
N GLY A 23 -7.90 3.86 6.93
CA GLY A 23 -8.13 2.52 7.46
C GLY A 23 -9.52 1.94 7.17
N LYS A 24 -10.54 2.79 6.95
CA LYS A 24 -11.89 2.34 6.55
C LYS A 24 -11.99 1.86 5.10
N SER A 25 -11.03 2.23 4.25
CA SER A 25 -11.01 1.87 2.83
C SER A 25 -10.45 0.47 2.58
N VAL A 26 -9.99 -0.23 3.62
CA VAL A 26 -9.39 -1.56 3.54
C VAL A 26 -10.09 -2.51 4.50
N LYS A 27 -10.04 -3.81 4.21
CA LYS A 27 -10.55 -4.84 5.14
C LYS A 27 -9.37 -5.54 5.79
N ASN A 28 -9.27 -5.50 7.12
CA ASN A 28 -8.26 -6.26 7.85
C ASN A 28 -8.49 -7.77 7.71
N CYS A 29 -7.42 -8.52 7.50
CA CYS A 29 -7.45 -9.97 7.42
C CYS A 29 -6.11 -10.55 7.88
N HIS A 30 -6.01 -11.88 7.86
CA HIS A 30 -4.74 -12.58 7.97
C HIS A 30 -4.52 -13.41 6.70
N ILE A 31 -3.28 -13.50 6.27
CA ILE A 31 -2.87 -14.30 5.11
C ILE A 31 -1.80 -15.31 5.49
N ILE A 32 -1.69 -16.38 4.70
CA ILE A 32 -0.57 -17.32 4.72
C ILE A 32 0.29 -17.01 3.50
N LEU A 33 1.60 -16.91 3.71
CA LEU A 33 2.58 -16.75 2.64
C LEU A 33 3.10 -18.14 2.25
N PRO A 34 3.49 -18.35 0.99
CA PRO A 34 3.94 -19.68 0.53
C PRO A 34 5.16 -20.20 1.32
N ASN A 35 6.01 -19.29 1.80
CA ASN A 35 7.24 -19.63 2.52
C ASN A 35 7.09 -19.57 4.04
N ASP A 36 5.97 -19.07 4.56
CA ASP A 36 5.73 -18.93 5.99
C ASP A 36 4.31 -19.41 6.34
N PRO A 37 4.17 -20.58 7.00
CA PRO A 37 2.87 -21.11 7.39
C PRO A 37 2.22 -20.31 8.52
N LYS A 38 2.90 -19.31 9.08
CA LYS A 38 2.33 -18.45 10.12
C LYS A 38 1.38 -17.41 9.50
N PRO A 39 0.17 -17.25 10.08
CA PRO A 39 -0.71 -16.15 9.71
C PRO A 39 -0.04 -14.79 9.88
N THR A 40 0.03 -14.03 8.79
CA THR A 40 0.57 -12.67 8.73
C THR A 40 -0.58 -11.68 8.66
N SER A 41 -0.52 -10.61 9.47
CA SER A 41 -1.51 -9.54 9.40
C SER A 41 -1.48 -8.87 8.03
N ALA A 42 -2.66 -8.65 7.46
CA ALA A 42 -2.79 -8.13 6.11
C ALA A 42 -4.03 -7.24 5.97
N VAL A 43 -4.12 -6.60 4.82
CA VAL A 43 -5.32 -5.91 4.37
C VAL A 43 -5.72 -6.38 2.98
N TRP A 44 -7.02 -6.44 2.74
CA TRP A 44 -7.60 -6.67 1.43
C TRP A 44 -8.07 -5.33 0.85
N TYR A 45 -7.55 -5.00 -0.33
CA TYR A 45 -7.85 -3.76 -1.05
C TYR A 45 -7.75 -3.98 -2.56
N GLY A 46 -8.72 -3.50 -3.33
CA GLY A 46 -8.71 -3.62 -4.79
C GLY A 46 -8.57 -5.07 -5.28
N ASN A 47 -9.25 -6.03 -4.62
CA ASN A 47 -9.19 -7.46 -4.94
C ASN A 47 -7.81 -8.12 -4.78
N ARG A 48 -6.91 -7.50 -4.01
CA ARG A 48 -5.55 -7.96 -3.74
C ARG A 48 -5.29 -8.02 -2.24
N PHE A 49 -4.39 -8.91 -1.84
CA PHE A 49 -3.88 -8.98 -0.47
C PHE A 49 -2.59 -8.18 -0.35
N TYR A 50 -2.50 -7.38 0.72
CA TYR A 50 -1.28 -6.68 1.08
C TYR A 50 -0.84 -7.08 2.49
N GLY A 51 0.34 -7.67 2.60
CA GLY A 51 0.95 -8.10 3.86
C GLY A 51 1.52 -6.94 4.66
N PHE A 52 1.45 -7.03 5.99
CA PHE A 52 2.03 -6.05 6.90
C PHE A 52 3.55 -6.04 6.80
N VAL A 53 4.14 -4.87 6.54
CA VAL A 53 5.59 -4.68 6.58
C VAL A 53 5.99 -4.01 7.89
N ARG A 54 5.48 -2.79 8.14
CA ARG A 54 5.86 -1.98 9.29
C ARG A 54 4.92 -0.80 9.52
N ALA A 55 4.77 -0.40 10.79
CA ALA A 55 4.16 0.87 11.18
C ALA A 55 5.22 1.95 11.40
N TYR A 56 4.92 3.17 10.95
CA TYR A 56 5.78 4.34 11.02
C TYR A 56 5.05 5.48 11.72
N ALA A 57 5.71 6.10 12.70
CA ALA A 57 5.20 7.33 13.31
C ALA A 57 5.48 8.57 12.43
N ASP A 58 6.63 8.58 11.74
CA ASP A 58 7.03 9.64 10.82
C ASP A 58 6.52 9.36 9.40
N LEU A 59 5.86 10.36 8.80
CA LEU A 59 5.33 10.28 7.44
C LEU A 59 6.45 10.15 6.42
N GLY A 60 7.54 10.93 6.56
CA GLY A 60 8.65 10.90 5.61
C GLY A 60 9.35 9.55 5.57
N ALA A 61 9.54 8.91 6.73
CA ALA A 61 10.11 7.58 6.84
C ALA A 61 9.23 6.51 6.19
N ALA A 62 7.91 6.61 6.31
CA ALA A 62 6.97 5.71 5.65
C ALA A 62 7.08 5.82 4.12
N HIS A 63 7.12 7.04 3.59
CA HIS A 63 7.23 7.29 2.15
C HIS A 63 8.56 6.77 1.59
N ARG A 64 9.70 7.11 2.22
CA ARG A 64 11.02 6.59 1.81
C ARG A 64 11.08 5.06 1.83
N ALA A 65 10.43 4.42 2.79
CA ALA A 65 10.35 2.96 2.85
C ALA A 65 9.51 2.37 1.71
N ALA A 66 8.37 2.98 1.41
CA ALA A 66 7.51 2.61 0.29
C ALA A 66 8.24 2.75 -1.06
N GLU A 67 8.89 3.89 -1.29
CA GLU A 67 9.71 4.14 -2.49
C GLU A 67 10.81 3.08 -2.67
N ARG A 68 11.51 2.72 -1.60
CA ARG A 68 12.54 1.67 -1.63
C ARG A 68 12.00 0.30 -2.00
N LEU A 69 10.78 -0.04 -1.58
CA LEU A 69 10.15 -1.31 -1.97
C LEU A 69 9.67 -1.27 -3.41
N MET A 70 9.13 -0.14 -3.86
CA MET A 70 8.73 0.07 -5.26
C MET A 70 9.91 0.01 -6.21
N ALA A 71 11.05 0.60 -5.85
CA ALA A 71 12.29 0.51 -6.62
C ALA A 71 12.79 -0.94 -6.79
N ARG A 72 12.31 -1.88 -5.96
CA ARG A 72 12.59 -3.32 -6.06
C ARG A 72 11.49 -4.10 -6.80
N GLY A 73 10.55 -3.41 -7.42
CA GLY A 73 9.45 -4.01 -8.18
C GLY A 73 8.23 -4.41 -7.35
N ASN A 74 8.16 -4.04 -6.06
CA ASN A 74 7.01 -4.36 -5.24
C ASN A 74 5.90 -3.32 -5.42
N ALA A 75 4.65 -3.76 -5.47
CA ALA A 75 3.51 -2.86 -5.30
C ALA A 75 3.23 -2.66 -3.80
N VAL A 76 3.00 -1.42 -3.39
CA VAL A 76 2.80 -1.07 -1.97
C VAL A 76 1.60 -0.14 -1.81
N ILE A 77 1.02 -0.15 -0.62
CA ILE A 77 0.02 0.84 -0.18
C ILE A 77 0.38 1.31 1.23
N LEU A 78 -0.03 2.53 1.59
CA LEU A 78 0.02 3.02 2.95
C LEU A 78 -1.40 3.14 3.50
N THR A 79 -1.61 2.86 4.79
CA THR A 79 -2.86 3.19 5.47
C THR A 79 -2.62 4.15 6.63
N GLN A 80 -3.51 5.14 6.80
CA GLN A 80 -3.50 6.04 7.94
C GLN A 80 -4.02 5.35 9.19
N VAL A 81 -3.27 5.48 10.28
CA VAL A 81 -3.64 5.06 11.63
C VAL A 81 -3.46 6.23 12.60
N ARG A 82 -4.02 6.13 13.81
CA ARG A 82 -4.05 7.25 14.78
C ARG A 82 -2.67 7.85 15.10
N ARG A 83 -1.59 7.07 14.98
CA ARG A 83 -0.22 7.48 15.34
C ARG A 83 0.75 7.53 14.14
N GLY A 84 0.25 7.51 12.89
CA GLY A 84 1.10 7.56 11.70
C GLY A 84 0.57 6.72 10.54
N LEU A 85 1.47 6.02 9.84
CA LEU A 85 1.13 5.19 8.67
C LEU A 85 1.56 3.74 8.87
N VAL A 86 0.83 2.83 8.24
CA VAL A 86 1.25 1.43 8.08
C VAL A 86 1.57 1.16 6.63
N LEU A 87 2.73 0.57 6.39
CA LEU A 87 3.18 0.12 5.08
C LEU A 87 2.77 -1.33 4.86
N TRP A 88 2.15 -1.57 3.71
CA TRP A 88 1.73 -2.87 3.24
C TRP A 88 2.30 -3.15 1.85
N VAL A 89 2.67 -4.40 1.59
CA VAL A 89 3.24 -4.86 0.33
C VAL A 89 2.32 -5.88 -0.33
N PHE A 90 2.16 -5.80 -1.64
CA PHE A 90 1.34 -6.74 -2.40
C PHE A 90 1.94 -8.14 -2.36
N GLU A 91 1.13 -9.12 -1.98
CA GLU A 91 1.54 -10.51 -1.89
C GLU A 91 0.73 -11.33 -2.91
N PRO A 92 1.28 -11.61 -4.11
CA PRO A 92 0.53 -12.24 -5.20
C PRO A 92 0.12 -13.69 -4.90
N ASP A 93 0.94 -14.40 -4.13
CA ASP A 93 0.74 -15.81 -3.80
C ASP A 93 0.10 -16.02 -2.42
N ALA A 94 -0.31 -14.92 -1.75
CA ALA A 94 -0.93 -14.99 -0.45
C ALA A 94 -2.32 -15.62 -0.51
N GLN A 95 -2.60 -16.46 0.50
CA GLN A 95 -3.91 -17.06 0.70
C GLN A 95 -4.55 -16.54 1.98
N LEU A 96 -5.87 -16.34 1.98
CA LEU A 96 -6.58 -15.95 3.19
C LEU A 96 -6.41 -17.03 4.27
N ALA A 97 -5.88 -16.65 5.43
CA ALA A 97 -5.75 -17.56 6.55
C ALA A 97 -7.15 -17.95 7.02
N ARG A 98 -7.42 -19.26 7.08
CA ARG A 98 -8.68 -19.76 7.61
C ARG A 98 -8.72 -19.42 9.10
N THR A 99 -9.63 -18.55 9.51
CA THR A 99 -9.92 -18.39 10.93
C THR A 99 -10.59 -19.69 11.38
N SER A 100 -9.89 -20.50 12.17
CA SER A 100 -10.54 -21.57 12.91
C SER A 100 -11.44 -20.89 13.92
N ARG A 101 -12.76 -20.86 13.67
CA ARG A 101 -13.73 -20.61 14.74
C ARG A 101 -13.53 -21.74 15.74
N ARG A 102 -12.93 -21.45 16.89
CA ARG A 102 -13.03 -22.30 18.08
C ARG A 102 -14.34 -21.99 18.77
#